data_AF-A0A956ZA13-F1
#
_entry.id   AF-A0A956ZA13-F1
#
_cell.length_a   1.000
_cell.length_b   1.000
_cell.length_c   1.000
_cell.angle_alpha   90.00
_cell.angle_beta   90.00
_cell.angle_gamma   90.00
#
_symmetry.space_group_name_H-M   'P 1'
#
loop_
_entity.id
_entity.type
_entity.pdbx_description
1 polymer ?
#
loop_
_entity_poly.entity_id
_entity_poly.type
_entity_poly.pdbx_seq_one_letter_code
_entity_poly.pdbx_strand_id
1 'polypeptide(L)'
;GEPGAHDIVGIGHGFIPATLDMNIYDEIIKVSTEEARRLTRELAKREGLLVGISSGAACAGALILAERLGKGKQVVTMFCDTGERYLSTGLFG
;
A
#
# COMPACT_ATOMS: atom_id res chain seq x y z
N GLY A 1 -9.57 7.14 -12.93
CA GLY A 1 -9.79 5.76 -13.41
C GLY A 1 -11.17 5.34 -12.96
N GLU A 2 -11.79 4.37 -13.62
CA GLU A 2 -13.14 3.95 -13.25
C GLU A 2 -13.15 3.27 -11.86
N PRO A 3 -14.14 3.56 -11.00
CA PRO A 3 -14.31 2.87 -9.73
C PRO A 3 -14.49 1.36 -9.93
N GLY A 4 -13.93 0.57 -9.02
CA GLY A 4 -14.04 -0.89 -9.04
C GLY A 4 -13.80 -1.48 -7.66
N ALA A 5 -14.30 -2.69 -7.43
CA ALA A 5 -14.10 -3.39 -6.17
C ALA A 5 -12.64 -3.82 -5.98
N HIS A 6 -12.13 -3.71 -4.75
CA HIS A 6 -10.82 -4.22 -4.34
C HIS A 6 -10.82 -4.56 -2.84
N ASP A 7 -9.88 -5.41 -2.40
CA ASP A 7 -9.81 -5.84 -0.99
C ASP A 7 -8.84 -4.99 -0.15
N ILE A 8 -8.21 -3.97 -0.73
CA ILE A 8 -7.30 -3.09 0.01
C ILE A 8 -8.11 -2.13 0.89
N VAL A 9 -8.41 -2.56 2.12
CA VAL A 9 -9.17 -1.74 3.08
C VAL A 9 -8.37 -0.49 3.48
N GLY A 10 -9.08 0.64 3.62
CA GLY A 10 -8.55 1.92 4.13
C GLY A 10 -8.18 2.95 3.06
N ILE A 11 -7.98 2.53 1.81
CA ILE A 11 -7.68 3.42 0.67
C ILE A 11 -8.58 3.10 -0.53
N GLY A 12 -8.66 3.99 -1.53
CA GLY A 12 -9.34 3.68 -2.80
C GLY A 12 -10.88 3.76 -2.79
N HIS A 13 -11.47 4.72 -2.10
CA HIS A 13 -12.93 4.83 -1.88
C HIS A 13 -13.82 5.08 -3.12
N GLY A 14 -13.28 5.01 -4.35
CA GLY A 14 -14.08 5.12 -5.58
C GLY A 14 -14.59 6.53 -5.92
N PHE A 15 -14.21 7.55 -5.15
CA PHE A 15 -14.45 8.96 -5.44
C PHE A 15 -13.26 9.81 -5.01
N ILE A 16 -13.22 11.08 -5.43
CA ILE A 16 -12.18 12.04 -5.05
C ILE A 16 -12.69 12.84 -3.84
N PRO A 17 -12.09 12.70 -2.63
CA PRO A 17 -12.50 13.47 -1.47
C PRO A 17 -12.21 14.96 -1.63
N ALA A 18 -13.06 15.83 -1.09
CA ALA A 18 -12.84 17.28 -1.10
C ALA A 18 -11.58 17.71 -0.31
N THR A 19 -11.09 16.85 0.58
CA THR A 19 -9.86 17.07 1.35
C THR A 19 -8.58 16.69 0.60
N LEU A 20 -8.68 16.06 -0.58
CA LEU A 20 -7.52 15.70 -1.39
C LEU A 20 -7.13 16.87 -2.30
N ASP A 21 -5.96 17.44 -2.08
CA ASP A 21 -5.35 18.36 -3.05
C ASP A 21 -4.69 17.55 -4.18
N MET A 22 -5.13 17.76 -5.41
CA MET A 22 -4.60 17.04 -6.58
C MET A 22 -3.33 17.69 -7.17
N ASN A 23 -2.91 18.84 -6.64
CA ASN A 23 -1.75 19.58 -7.16
C ASN A 23 -0.44 19.30 -6.40
N ILE A 24 -0.48 18.53 -5.31
CA ILE A 24 0.68 18.30 -4.42
C ILE A 24 1.44 17.00 -4.71
N TYR A 25 0.94 16.14 -5.61
CA TYR A 25 1.59 14.89 -5.96
C TYR A 25 1.94 14.85 -7.45
N ASP A 26 3.07 14.21 -7.78
CA ASP A 26 3.55 14.11 -9.16
C ASP A 26 2.95 12.92 -9.94
N GLU A 27 2.71 11.80 -9.24
CA GLU A 27 2.20 10.58 -9.87
C GLU A 27 1.30 9.76 -8.95
N ILE A 28 0.55 8.82 -9.55
CA ILE A 28 -0.24 7.81 -8.86
C ILE A 28 0.26 6.43 -9.28
N ILE A 29 0.83 5.68 -8.35
CA ILE A 29 1.23 4.28 -8.57
C ILE A 29 0.07 3.37 -8.18
N LYS A 30 -0.47 2.63 -9.15
CA LYS A 30 -1.52 1.64 -8.92
C LYS A 30 -0.90 0.32 -8.47
N VAL A 31 -1.45 -0.27 -7.42
CA VAL A 31 -1.03 -1.56 -6.85
C VAL A 31 -2.22 -2.51 -6.84
N SER A 32 -1.99 -3.76 -7.22
CA SER A 32 -3.03 -4.79 -7.17
C SER A 32 -3.23 -5.31 -5.75
N THR A 33 -4.44 -5.81 -5.46
CA THR A 33 -4.73 -6.51 -4.20
C THR A 33 -3.74 -7.65 -3.93
N GLU A 34 -3.39 -8.43 -4.97
CA GLU A 34 -2.49 -9.56 -4.84
C GLU A 34 -1.09 -9.11 -4.40
N GLU A 35 -0.58 -8.05 -5.01
CA GLU A 35 0.74 -7.52 -4.67
C GLU A 35 0.77 -6.90 -3.26
N ALA A 36 -0.31 -6.20 -2.89
CA ALA A 36 -0.48 -5.68 -1.53
C ALA A 36 -0.52 -6.79 -0.49
N ARG A 37 -1.27 -7.88 -0.74
CA ARG A 37 -1.32 -9.07 0.16
C ARG A 37 0.05 -9.71 0.27
N ARG A 38 0.71 -9.97 -0.86
CA ARG A 38 2.05 -10.58 -0.91
C ARG A 38 3.04 -9.79 -0.07
N LEU A 39 3.18 -8.48 -0.30
CA LEU A 39 4.13 -7.67 0.46
C LEU A 39 3.76 -7.47 1.92
N THR A 40 2.47 -7.39 2.25
CA THR A 40 2.05 -7.34 3.67
C THR A 40 2.54 -8.57 4.43
N ARG A 41 2.42 -9.77 3.84
CA ARG A 41 2.91 -11.02 4.43
C ARG A 41 4.44 -11.05 4.51
N GLU A 42 5.13 -10.57 3.48
CA GLU A 42 6.60 -10.52 3.48
C GLU A 42 7.15 -9.54 4.51
N LEU A 43 6.50 -8.39 4.73
CA LEU A 43 6.85 -7.44 5.80
C LEU A 43 6.76 -8.10 7.18
N ALA A 44 5.71 -8.86 7.44
CA ALA A 44 5.58 -9.59 8.70
C ALA A 44 6.65 -10.69 8.85
N LYS A 45 6.91 -11.44 7.77
CA LYS A 45 7.81 -12.61 7.78
C LYS A 45 9.30 -12.25 7.79
N ARG A 46 9.70 -11.21 7.07
CA ARG A 46 11.12 -10.84 6.89
C ARG A 46 11.56 -9.70 7.79
N GLU A 47 10.68 -8.72 7.99
CA GLU A 47 11.01 -7.49 8.72
C GLU A 47 10.41 -7.44 10.13
N GLY A 48 9.59 -8.43 10.51
CA GLY A 48 8.89 -8.45 11.80
C GLY A 48 7.81 -7.38 11.94
N LEU A 49 7.35 -6.82 10.82
CA LEU A 49 6.37 -5.73 10.78
C LEU A 49 4.96 -6.27 10.54
N LEU A 50 4.18 -6.41 11.60
CA LEU A 50 2.77 -6.82 11.52
C LEU A 50 1.87 -5.60 11.23
N VAL A 51 1.58 -5.36 9.95
CA VAL A 51 0.85 -4.17 9.46
C VAL A 51 -0.36 -4.54 8.61
N GLY A 52 -1.30 -3.61 8.39
CA GLY A 52 -2.46 -3.82 7.53
C GLY A 52 -2.15 -3.85 6.02
N ILE A 53 -3.16 -4.24 5.23
CA ILE A 53 -3.00 -4.45 3.77
C ILE A 53 -2.65 -3.16 3.00
N SER A 54 -3.11 -1.99 3.45
CA SER A 54 -2.74 -0.71 2.84
C SER A 54 -1.24 -0.41 2.98
N SER A 55 -0.60 -0.90 4.05
CA SER A 55 0.84 -0.78 4.26
C SER A 55 1.63 -1.65 3.28
N GLY A 56 1.16 -2.85 2.95
CA GLY A 56 1.73 -3.64 1.85
C GLY A 56 1.57 -2.96 0.49
N ALA A 57 0.44 -2.29 0.25
CA ALA A 57 0.26 -1.49 -0.97
C ALA A 57 1.24 -0.29 -1.02
N ALA A 58 1.41 0.41 0.10
CA ALA A 58 2.36 1.51 0.21
C ALA A 58 3.82 1.05 0.05
N CYS A 59 4.16 -0.14 0.54
CA CYS A 59 5.45 -0.79 0.32
C CYS A 59 5.67 -1.17 -1.14
N ALA A 60 4.66 -1.73 -1.83
CA ALA A 60 4.73 -2.03 -3.26
C ALA A 60 5.03 -0.77 -4.08
N GLY A 61 4.26 0.30 -3.84
CA GLY A 61 4.46 1.58 -4.52
C GLY A 61 5.86 2.15 -4.28
N ALA A 62 6.35 2.06 -3.05
CA ALA A 62 7.70 2.50 -2.69
C ALA A 62 8.81 1.70 -3.38
N LEU A 63 8.67 0.37 -3.48
CA LEU A 63 9.64 -0.48 -4.18
C LEU A 63 9.67 -0.19 -5.68
N ILE A 64 8.49 -0.02 -6.31
CA ILE A 64 8.38 0.37 -7.72
C ILE A 64 9.08 1.72 -7.96
N LEU A 65 8.84 2.72 -7.10
CA LEU A 65 9.48 4.02 -7.22
C LEU A 65 11.00 3.93 -6.99
N ALA A 66 11.44 3.17 -6.00
CA ALA A 66 12.86 2.99 -5.70
C ALA A 66 13.61 2.34 -6.87
N GLU A 67 13.00 1.35 -7.53
CA GLU A 67 13.55 0.72 -8.73
C GLU A 67 13.73 1.72 -9.87
N ARG A 68 12.72 2.58 -10.11
CA ARG A 68 12.76 3.63 -11.14
C ARG A 68 13.81 4.70 -10.87
N LEU A 69 13.95 5.12 -9.62
CA LEU A 69 14.90 6.17 -9.20
C LEU A 69 16.36 5.68 -9.22
N GLY A 70 16.58 4.39 -9.01
CA GLY A 70 17.89 3.76 -9.08
C GLY A 70 18.77 3.99 -7.84
N LYS A 71 20.04 3.58 -7.96
CA LYS A 71 20.98 3.51 -6.83
C LYS A 71 21.27 4.89 -6.23
N GLY A 72 21.42 4.92 -4.91
CA GLY A 72 21.78 6.14 -4.16
C GLY A 72 20.62 7.09 -3.87
N LYS A 73 19.39 6.74 -4.27
CA LYS A 73 18.17 7.46 -3.92
C LYS A 73 17.48 6.81 -2.72
N GLN A 74 16.76 7.61 -1.95
CA GLN A 74 16.00 7.16 -0.78
C GLN A 74 14.52 7.39 -1.04
N VAL A 75 13.71 6.39 -0.71
CA VAL A 75 12.24 6.45 -0.78
C VAL A 75 11.70 6.20 0.63
N VAL A 76 10.77 7.03 1.06
CA VAL A 76 10.08 6.91 2.35
C VAL A 76 8.62 6.60 2.07
N THR A 77 8.02 5.73 2.87
CA THR A 77 6.60 5.38 2.81
C THR A 77 6.01 5.28 4.22
N MET A 78 4.69 5.29 4.32
CA MET A 78 3.96 5.27 5.60
C MET A 78 3.14 4.00 5.73
N PHE A 79 3.22 3.36 6.91
CA PHE A 79 2.39 2.22 7.28
C PHE A 79 1.31 2.70 8.26
N CYS A 80 0.05 2.58 7.85
CA CYS A 80 -1.04 3.36 8.45
C CYS A 80 -1.66 2.71 9.69
N ASP A 81 -1.54 1.39 9.85
CA ASP A 81 -2.10 0.65 10.97
C ASP A 81 -1.44 -0.73 11.21
N THR A 82 -1.86 -1.38 12.30
CA THR A 82 -1.38 -2.69 12.75
C THR A 82 -2.12 -3.84 12.07
N GLY A 83 -1.39 -4.94 11.80
CA GLY A 83 -1.94 -6.14 11.16
C GLY A 83 -2.90 -6.94 12.04
N GLU A 84 -2.87 -6.74 13.36
CA GLU A 84 -3.77 -7.43 14.32
C GLU A 84 -5.25 -7.29 13.97
N ARG A 85 -5.64 -6.16 13.37
CA ARG A 85 -7.02 -5.82 13.00
C ARG A 85 -7.54 -6.68 11.83
N TYR A 86 -6.64 -7.39 11.15
CA TYR A 86 -6.92 -8.14 9.92
C TYR A 86 -6.74 -9.65 10.08
N LEU A 87 -6.54 -10.15 11.31
CA LEU A 87 -6.38 -11.58 11.55
C LEU A 87 -7.62 -12.41 11.14
N SER A 88 -8.79 -11.78 11.07
CA SER A 88 -10.04 -12.43 10.63
C SER A 88 -10.34 -12.31 9.13
N THR A 89 -9.48 -11.65 8.33
CA THR A 89 -9.79 -11.29 6.92
C THR A 89 -9.10 -12.17 5.87
N GLY A 90 -8.42 -13.25 6.29
CA GLY A 90 -7.58 -14.08 5.41
C GLY A 90 -6.32 -13.36 4.91
N LEU A 91 -5.98 -12.20 5.48
CA LEU A 91 -4.76 -11.48 5.10
C LEU A 91 -3.50 -12.28 5.47
N PHE A 92 -3.53 -13.01 6.58
CA PHE A 92 -2.39 -13.77 7.12
C PHE A 92 -2.54 -15.30 7.05
N GLY A 93 -3.65 -15.80 6.51
CA GLY A 93 -3.92 -17.23 6.24
C GLY A 93 -4.54 -17.39 4.88
#